data_AF-A0A2E5XHF0-F1
#
_entry.id   AF-A0A2E5XHF0-F1
#
_cell.length_a   1.000
_cell.length_b   1.000
_cell.length_c   1.000
_cell.angle_alpha   90.00
_cell.angle_beta   90.00
_cell.angle_gamma   90.00
#
_symmetry.space_group_name_H-M   'P 1'
#
loop_
_entity.id
_entity.type
_entity.pdbx_description
1 polymer ?
#
loop_
_entity_poly.entity_id
_entity_poly.type
_entity_poly.pdbx_seq_one_letter_code
_entity_poly.pdbx_strand_id
1 'polypeptide(L)'
;MISLKHTFSRRELLWFGPLFGAFAGLLAFLAWWKLDAPQLAKWIGISASFTIAVYYLFPAVRRPFYRAWLGAVFPLGWIISHFLLGVVFYLVVFPTGILLRLFRYDALYRKFSPESQSYWVPRKDKNAAESYFRQY
;
A
#
# COMPACT_ATOMS: atom_id res chain seq x y z
N MET A 1 -1.89 -0.09 14.76
CA MET A 1 -1.38 -1.48 14.66
C MET A 1 -2.09 -2.16 13.52
N ILE A 2 -1.37 -2.67 12.52
CA ILE A 2 -2.00 -3.43 11.42
C ILE A 2 -2.44 -4.77 12.00
N SER A 3 -3.74 -4.96 12.23
CA SER A 3 -4.28 -6.21 12.77
C SER A 3 -4.46 -7.23 11.65
N LEU A 4 -3.91 -8.43 11.82
CA LEU A 4 -4.12 -9.53 10.90
C LEU A 4 -5.55 -10.05 11.10
N LYS A 5 -6.37 -9.96 10.05
CA LYS A 5 -7.75 -10.46 10.04
C LYS A 5 -7.74 -11.97 10.33
N HIS A 6 -8.49 -12.41 11.34
CA HIS A 6 -8.52 -13.82 11.78
C HIS A 6 -9.58 -14.68 11.06
N THR A 7 -10.62 -14.04 10.50
CA THR A 7 -11.70 -14.68 9.75
C THR A 7 -11.60 -14.33 8.27
N PHE A 8 -11.41 -15.36 7.44
CA PHE A 8 -11.29 -15.21 5.99
C PHE A 8 -12.56 -15.71 5.29
N SER A 9 -13.03 -14.96 4.30
CA SER A 9 -14.18 -15.33 3.49
C SER A 9 -13.84 -16.51 2.57
N ARG A 10 -14.81 -17.39 2.30
CA ARG A 10 -14.64 -18.52 1.37
C ARG A 10 -14.17 -18.05 -0.01
N ARG A 11 -14.61 -16.86 -0.45
CA ARG A 11 -14.20 -16.26 -1.72
C ARG A 11 -12.74 -15.82 -1.71
N GLU A 12 -12.25 -15.25 -0.60
CA GLU A 12 -10.85 -14.84 -0.42
C GLU A 12 -9.91 -16.06 -0.51
N LEU A 13 -10.29 -17.19 0.11
CA LEU A 13 -9.53 -18.44 0.00
C LEU A 13 -9.51 -19.00 -1.42
N LEU A 14 -10.63 -18.93 -2.15
CA LEU A 14 -10.71 -19.48 -3.50
C LEU A 14 -9.88 -18.67 -4.51
N TRP A 15 -9.77 -17.35 -4.34
CA TRP A 15 -8.95 -16.49 -5.20
C TRP A 15 -7.45 -16.67 -5.02
N PHE A 16 -7.02 -17.18 -3.86
CA PHE A 16 -5.61 -17.36 -3.56
C PHE A 16 -4.91 -18.31 -4.55
N GLY A 17 -5.56 -19.40 -4.97
CA GLY A 17 -4.96 -20.38 -5.89
C GLY A 17 -4.56 -19.78 -7.26
N PRO A 18 -5.46 -19.11 -8.01
CA PRO A 18 -5.12 -18.42 -9.24
C PRO A 18 -4.02 -17.37 -9.04
N LEU A 19 -4.08 -16.61 -7.94
CA LEU A 19 -3.10 -15.56 -7.66
C LEU A 19 -1.71 -16.17 -7.42
N PHE A 20 -1.64 -17.24 -6.63
CA PHE A 20 -0.40 -17.97 -6.38
C PHE A 20 0.13 -18.63 -7.65
N GLY A 21 -0.74 -19.20 -8.49
CA GLY A 21 -0.37 -19.76 -9.78
C GLY A 21 0.18 -18.71 -10.74
N ALA A 22 -0.45 -17.53 -10.82
CA ALA A 22 0.05 -16.42 -11.62
C ALA A 22 1.43 -15.92 -11.11
N PHE A 23 1.59 -15.82 -9.79
CA PHE A 23 2.87 -15.45 -9.17
C PHE A 23 3.98 -16.46 -9.47
N ALA A 24 3.72 -17.76 -9.28
CA ALA A 24 4.69 -18.81 -9.57
C ALA A 24 4.99 -18.93 -11.08
N GLY A 25 3.99 -18.73 -11.93
CA GLY A 25 4.15 -18.68 -13.39
C GLY A 25 5.05 -17.52 -13.81
N LEU A 26 4.90 -16.35 -13.21
CA LEU A 26 5.78 -15.21 -13.44
C LEU A 26 7.22 -15.51 -12.99
N LEU A 27 7.41 -16.16 -11.85
CA LEU A 27 8.74 -16.58 -11.38
C LEU A 27 9.38 -17.61 -12.32
N ALA A 28 8.61 -18.60 -12.79
CA ALA A 28 9.10 -19.58 -13.75
C ALA A 28 9.48 -18.93 -15.10
N PHE A 29 8.68 -17.97 -15.56
CA PHE A 29 8.97 -17.20 -16.77
C PHE A 29 10.24 -16.35 -16.62
N LEU A 30 10.40 -15.65 -15.50
CA LEU A 30 11.61 -14.89 -15.19
C LEU A 30 12.84 -15.79 -15.07
N ALA A 31 12.72 -16.96 -14.42
CA ALA A 31 13.82 -17.92 -14.31
C ALA A 31 14.24 -18.48 -15.67
N TRP A 32 13.30 -18.66 -16.58
CA TRP A 32 13.61 -19.06 -17.94
C TRP A 32 14.25 -17.92 -18.75
N TRP A 33 13.70 -16.70 -18.68
CA TRP A 33 14.12 -15.60 -19.54
C TRP A 33 15.39 -14.87 -19.09
N LYS A 34 15.60 -14.73 -17.77
CA LYS A 34 16.72 -13.95 -17.20
C LYS A 34 17.88 -14.80 -16.71
N LEU A 35 17.65 -16.07 -16.37
CA LEU A 35 18.65 -16.93 -15.72
C LEU A 35 19.08 -18.12 -16.60
N ASP A 36 18.49 -18.30 -17.79
CA ASP A 36 18.72 -19.44 -18.69
C ASP A 36 18.70 -20.80 -17.95
N ALA A 37 17.84 -20.90 -16.92
CA ALA A 37 17.75 -22.05 -16.04
C ALA A 37 16.43 -22.80 -16.28
N PRO A 38 16.26 -23.49 -17.41
CA PRO A 38 15.00 -24.16 -17.77
C PRO A 38 14.64 -25.27 -16.78
N GLN A 39 15.65 -25.88 -16.14
CA GLN A 39 15.43 -26.89 -15.10
C GLN A 39 14.81 -26.28 -13.84
N LEU A 40 15.27 -25.08 -13.44
CA LEU A 40 14.70 -24.36 -12.31
C LEU A 40 13.26 -23.94 -12.59
N ALA A 41 12.98 -23.42 -13.79
CA ALA A 41 11.62 -23.06 -14.21
C ALA A 41 10.65 -24.27 -14.20
N LYS A 42 11.10 -25.45 -14.66
CA LYS A 42 10.32 -26.70 -14.58
C LYS A 42 10.01 -27.10 -13.15
N TRP A 43 11.00 -27.09 -12.25
CA TRP A 43 10.79 -27.43 -10.85
C TRP A 43 9.85 -26.44 -10.14
N ILE A 44 9.93 -25.16 -10.46
CA ILE A 44 8.99 -24.14 -9.97
C ILE A 44 7.57 -24.44 -10.48
N GLY A 45 7.41 -24.75 -11.77
CA GLY A 45 6.10 -25.09 -12.34
C GLY A 45 5.47 -26.35 -11.72
N ILE A 46 6.26 -27.42 -11.53
CA ILE A 46 5.83 -28.67 -10.92
C ILE A 46 5.43 -28.45 -9.46
N SER A 47 6.29 -27.80 -8.67
CA SER A 47 6.01 -27.53 -7.25
C SER A 47 4.80 -26.60 -7.05
N ALA A 48 4.64 -25.59 -7.91
CA ALA A 48 3.47 -24.71 -7.87
C ALA A 48 2.18 -25.46 -8.21
N SER A 49 2.20 -26.28 -9.27
CA SER A 49 1.04 -27.10 -9.68
C SER A 49 0.63 -28.09 -8.59
N PHE A 50 1.62 -28.76 -7.97
CA PHE A 50 1.39 -29.66 -6.84
C PHE A 50 0.79 -28.93 -5.64
N THR A 51 1.35 -27.77 -5.28
CA THR A 51 0.86 -26.95 -4.16
C THR A 51 -0.58 -26.49 -4.37
N ILE A 52 -0.91 -26.04 -5.59
CA ILE A 52 -2.27 -25.63 -5.97
C ILE A 52 -3.23 -26.82 -5.92
N ALA A 53 -2.82 -27.99 -6.43
CA ALA A 53 -3.62 -29.20 -6.39
C ALA A 53 -3.94 -29.57 -4.93
N VAL A 54 -2.93 -29.67 -4.06
CA VAL A 54 -3.13 -29.96 -2.63
C VAL A 54 -4.03 -28.91 -1.96
N TYR A 55 -3.86 -27.63 -2.28
CA TYR A 55 -4.68 -26.54 -1.76
C TYR A 55 -6.17 -26.69 -2.12
N TYR A 56 -6.48 -27.11 -3.35
CA TYR A 56 -7.87 -27.32 -3.76
C TYR A 56 -8.44 -28.67 -3.33
N LEU A 57 -7.64 -29.73 -3.29
CA LEU A 57 -8.11 -31.06 -2.88
C LEU A 57 -8.40 -31.15 -1.38
N PHE A 58 -7.69 -30.41 -0.52
CA PHE A 58 -7.83 -30.48 0.93
C PHE A 58 -8.32 -29.15 1.54
N PRO A 59 -9.64 -28.97 1.74
CA PRO A 59 -10.21 -27.74 2.31
C PRO A 59 -9.67 -27.41 3.71
N ALA A 60 -9.32 -28.42 4.51
CA ALA A 60 -8.77 -28.27 5.85
C ALA A 60 -7.43 -27.52 5.86
N VAL A 61 -6.62 -27.66 4.82
CA VAL A 61 -5.27 -27.07 4.72
C VAL A 61 -5.31 -25.62 4.20
N ARG A 62 -6.41 -25.21 3.55
CA ARG A 62 -6.52 -23.88 2.92
C ARG A 62 -6.34 -22.73 3.90
N ARG A 63 -6.96 -22.84 5.08
CA ARG A 63 -6.92 -21.79 6.12
C ARG A 63 -5.52 -21.60 6.72
N PRO A 64 -4.83 -22.64 7.24
CA PRO A 64 -3.50 -22.47 7.79
C PRO A 64 -2.48 -22.03 6.72
N PHE A 65 -2.56 -22.57 5.50
CA PHE A 65 -1.66 -22.20 4.41
C PHE A 65 -1.80 -20.72 4.02
N TYR A 66 -3.04 -20.25 3.81
CA TYR A 66 -3.31 -18.85 3.49
C TYR A 66 -2.84 -17.91 4.61
N ARG A 67 -3.01 -18.29 5.88
CA ARG A 67 -2.53 -17.52 7.02
C ARG A 67 -1.01 -17.45 7.07
N ALA A 68 -0.32 -18.56 6.84
CA ALA A 68 1.15 -18.60 6.78
C ALA A 68 1.68 -17.72 5.65
N TRP A 69 1.05 -17.80 4.46
CA TRP A 69 1.38 -16.94 3.33
C TRP A 69 1.20 -15.46 3.64
N LEU A 70 0.06 -15.07 4.23
CA LEU A 70 -0.17 -13.70 4.65
C LEU A 70 0.87 -13.22 5.68
N GLY A 71 1.25 -14.09 6.62
CA GLY A 71 2.33 -13.81 7.56
C GLY A 71 3.68 -13.55 6.88
N ALA A 72 4.00 -14.31 5.83
CA ALA A 72 5.23 -14.13 5.06
C ALA A 72 5.22 -12.84 4.21
N VAL A 73 4.07 -12.47 3.65
CA VAL A 73 3.94 -11.26 2.80
C VAL A 73 3.74 -9.98 3.64
N PHE A 74 3.30 -10.10 4.89
CA PHE A 74 3.02 -8.95 5.76
C PHE A 74 4.20 -7.97 5.93
N PRO A 75 5.44 -8.42 6.22
CA PRO A 75 6.60 -7.54 6.30
C PRO A 75 6.83 -6.76 5.00
N LEU A 76 6.59 -7.39 3.85
CA LEU A 76 6.71 -6.75 2.55
C LEU A 76 5.74 -5.57 2.43
N GLY A 77 4.48 -5.76 2.84
CA GLY A 77 3.48 -4.69 2.86
C GLY A 77 3.87 -3.54 3.79
N TRP A 78 4.44 -3.85 4.95
CA TRP A 78 4.97 -2.84 5.87
C TRP A 78 6.12 -2.04 5.23
N ILE A 79 7.11 -2.72 4.64
CA ILE A 79 8.24 -2.09 3.94
C ILE A 79 7.74 -1.19 2.81
N ILE A 80 6.88 -1.72 1.93
CA ILE A 80 6.35 -0.97 0.78
C ILE A 80 5.58 0.27 1.24
N SER A 81 4.79 0.17 2.31
CA SER A 81 4.04 1.32 2.84
C SER A 81 4.97 2.43 3.34
N HIS A 82 6.03 2.09 4.09
CA HIS A 82 7.01 3.06 4.58
C HIS A 82 7.87 3.62 3.46
N PHE A 83 8.25 2.77 2.51
CA PHE A 83 9.01 3.17 1.33
C PHE A 83 8.21 4.15 0.48
N LEU A 84 6.94 3.84 0.18
CA LEU A 84 6.06 4.72 -0.59
C LEU A 84 5.87 6.07 0.12
N LEU A 85 5.66 6.06 1.45
CA LEU A 85 5.58 7.28 2.24
C LEU A 85 6.88 8.09 2.14
N GLY A 86 8.04 7.43 2.26
CA GLY A 86 9.34 8.06 2.08
C GLY A 86 9.50 8.67 0.70
N VAL A 87 9.16 7.94 -0.36
CA VAL A 87 9.23 8.41 -1.75
C VAL A 87 8.34 9.65 -1.94
N VAL A 88 7.08 9.60 -1.50
CA VAL A 88 6.17 10.75 -1.61
C VAL A 88 6.69 11.94 -0.79
N PHE A 89 7.19 11.70 0.42
CA PHE A 89 7.74 12.75 1.25
C PHE A 89 8.93 13.43 0.58
N TYR A 90 9.93 12.66 0.13
CA TYR A 90 11.17 13.20 -0.41
C TYR A 90 11.06 13.71 -1.86
N LEU A 91 10.13 13.20 -2.67
CA LEU A 91 9.97 13.63 -4.07
C LEU A 91 8.85 14.65 -4.28
N VAL A 92 7.89 14.76 -3.37
CA VAL A 92 6.76 15.68 -3.51
C VAL A 92 6.76 16.70 -2.39
N VAL A 93 6.62 16.25 -1.14
CA VAL A 93 6.39 17.17 -0.01
C VAL A 93 7.61 18.03 0.28
N PHE A 94 8.77 17.40 0.42
CA PHE A 94 10.06 18.04 0.71
C PHE A 94 10.48 19.06 -0.36
N PRO A 95 10.51 18.74 -1.67
CA PRO A 95 10.89 19.71 -2.69
C PRO A 95 9.86 20.83 -2.80
N THR A 96 8.56 20.55 -2.60
CA THR A 96 7.55 21.62 -2.53
C THR A 96 7.91 22.62 -1.43
N GLY A 97 8.28 22.16 -0.23
CA GLY A 97 8.73 23.04 0.85
C GLY A 97 9.98 23.86 0.49
N ILE A 98 10.94 23.26 -0.20
CA ILE A 98 12.13 23.96 -0.70
C ILE A 98 11.74 25.04 -1.71
N LEU A 99 10.89 24.71 -2.69
CA LEU A 99 10.42 25.65 -3.72
C LEU A 99 9.71 26.84 -3.08
N LEU A 100 8.79 26.61 -2.13
CA LEU A 100 8.11 27.68 -1.40
C LEU A 100 9.12 28.60 -0.69
N ARG A 101 10.17 28.03 -0.07
CA ARG A 101 11.23 28.80 0.58
C ARG A 101 12.09 29.59 -0.41
N LEU A 102 12.42 29.00 -1.56
CA LEU A 102 13.22 29.63 -2.61
C LEU A 102 12.47 30.82 -3.24
N PHE A 103 11.18 30.65 -3.53
CA PHE A 103 10.30 31.71 -4.03
C PHE A 103 9.83 32.68 -2.93
N ARG A 104 10.31 32.53 -1.68
CA ARG A 104 9.92 33.32 -0.50
C ARG A 104 8.40 33.38 -0.29
N TYR A 105 7.66 32.39 -0.79
CA TYR A 105 6.22 32.31 -0.68
C TYR A 105 5.85 31.81 0.72
N ASP A 106 5.21 32.69 1.49
CA ASP A 106 4.76 32.39 2.85
C ASP A 106 3.27 32.07 2.86
N ALA A 107 2.93 30.84 2.47
CA ALA A 107 1.54 30.36 2.39
C ALA A 107 0.79 30.43 3.73
N LEU A 108 1.53 30.45 4.85
CA LEU A 108 0.97 30.34 6.20
C LEU A 108 1.19 31.60 7.03
N TYR A 109 1.61 32.71 6.39
CA TYR A 109 1.84 34.00 7.04
C TYR A 109 2.66 33.87 8.33
N ARG A 110 3.71 33.03 8.30
CA ARG A 110 4.51 32.69 9.48
C ARG A 110 5.54 33.75 9.84
N LYS A 111 5.81 34.72 8.95
CA LYS A 111 6.74 35.82 9.23
C LYS A 111 6.24 36.66 10.40
N PHE A 112 7.12 36.85 11.39
CA PHE A 112 6.86 37.71 12.54
C PHE A 112 6.76 39.18 12.07
N SER A 113 5.64 39.83 12.34
CA SER A 113 5.39 41.25 12.12
C SER A 113 5.32 41.95 13.49
N PRO A 114 6.39 42.65 13.92
CA PRO A 114 6.43 43.35 15.21
C PRO A 114 5.41 44.48 15.31
N GLU A 115 4.98 45.01 14.17
CA GLU A 115 4.04 46.13 14.05
C GLU A 115 2.57 45.66 14.09
N SER A 116 2.32 44.35 14.01
CA SER A 116 0.98 43.78 14.05
C SER A 116 0.47 43.72 15.49
N GLN A 117 -0.68 44.35 15.75
CA GLN A 117 -1.38 44.24 17.04
C GLN A 117 -1.96 42.82 17.28
N SER A 118 -2.18 42.04 16.22
CA SER A 118 -2.68 40.67 16.28
C SER A 118 -2.47 39.94 14.95
N TYR A 119 -2.03 38.67 15.02
CA TYR A 119 -1.93 37.77 13.86
C TYR A 119 -3.28 37.13 13.47
N TRP A 120 -4.37 37.52 14.13
CA TRP A 120 -5.70 36.98 13.85
C TRP A 120 -6.15 37.37 12.44
N VAL A 121 -6.34 36.37 11.58
CA VAL A 121 -6.93 36.56 10.25
C VAL A 121 -8.45 36.58 10.39
N PRO A 122 -9.13 37.73 10.21
CA PRO A 122 -10.58 37.78 10.30
C PRO A 122 -11.20 36.94 9.19
N ARG A 123 -12.11 36.03 9.55
CA ARG A 123 -12.88 35.25 8.57
C ARG A 123 -13.67 36.22 7.67
N LYS A 124 -13.54 36.07 6.36
CA LYS A 124 -14.27 36.90 5.37
C LYS A 124 -15.74 36.53 5.19
N ASP A 125 -16.21 35.44 5.78
CA ASP A 125 -17.57 34.97 5.54
C ASP A 125 -18.51 35.18 6.73
N LYS A 126 -19.52 36.04 6.49
CA LYS A 126 -20.81 35.96 7.16
C LYS A 126 -21.61 34.84 6.49
N ASN A 127 -21.19 33.58 6.66
CA ASN A 127 -22.11 32.49 6.32
C ASN A 127 -23.32 32.63 7.25
N ALA A 128 -24.50 32.81 6.66
CA ALA A 128 -25.75 32.85 7.42
C ALA A 128 -25.81 31.60 8.30
N ALA A 129 -26.24 31.74 9.56
CA ALA A 129 -26.31 30.63 10.50
C ALA A 129 -27.07 29.42 9.90
N GLU A 130 -28.04 29.70 9.03
CA GLU A 130 -28.82 28.75 8.24
C GLU A 130 -27.98 27.82 7.33
N SER A 131 -26.82 28.27 6.85
CA SER A 131 -25.91 27.47 6.02
C SER A 131 -25.30 26.30 6.79
N TYR A 132 -25.20 26.38 8.12
CA TYR A 132 -24.71 25.27 8.95
C TYR A 132 -25.74 24.14 9.07
N PHE A 133 -27.02 24.41 8.79
CA PHE A 133 -28.10 23.43 8.88
C PHE A 133 -28.35 22.68 7.56
N ARG A 134 -27.64 23.01 6.47
CA ARG A 134 -27.76 22.35 5.16
C ARG A 134 -26.44 21.66 4.79
N GLN A 135 -26.13 20.56 5.47
CA GLN A 135 -24.90 19.79 5.26
C GLN A 135 -25.00 18.70 4.18
N TYR A 136 -26.17 18.52 3.57
CA TYR A 136 -26.44 17.50 2.55
C TYR A 136 -27.22 18.07 1.38
#